data_AF-A0A957MHL7-F1
#
_entry.id   AF-A0A957MHL7-F1
#
_cell.length_a   1.000
_cell.length_b   1.000
_cell.length_c   1.000
_cell.angle_alpha   90.00
_cell.angle_beta   90.00
_cell.angle_gamma   90.00
#
_symmetry.space_group_name_H-M   'P 1'
#
loop_
_entity.id
_entity.type
_entity.pdbx_description
1 polymer ?
#
loop_
_entity_poly.entity_id
_entity_poly.type
_entity_poly.pdbx_seq_one_letter_code
_entity_poly.pdbx_strand_id
1 'polypeptide(L)'
;ALPSNMHLFSDRTPASHMWRSLMAHTVQWERADLPDLMALNQEIRPGSRIDIGVTEWGILGRTDRPQVGNLGGAIYAGLFLNMAIRLKEWIRVANATAIFHGGCLRKAGPFLYYDPQVEVIQRYTRMAGGELLPVTYQGAGYDVGDGARTAPSVPDVPFVDAVAVRTSTGAVEMAIVSRYEVETVTLALENRGGALGTLASCEVMTADGPTRTNTPLAPHQVTFIDQPLPPQEGSRLHVAIAPRSITWLRWEK
;
A
#
# COMPACT_ATOMS: atom_id res chain seq x y z
N ALA A 1 3.06 12.31 -12.06
CA ALA A 1 3.76 13.15 -11.05
C ALA A 1 3.57 12.51 -9.68
N LEU A 2 4.50 12.74 -8.75
CA LEU A 2 4.40 12.17 -7.39
C LEU A 2 3.32 12.90 -6.57
N PRO A 3 2.59 12.20 -5.69
CA PRO A 3 1.73 12.86 -4.73
C PRO A 3 2.59 13.71 -3.78
N SER A 4 2.20 14.98 -3.61
CA SER A 4 2.87 15.92 -2.70
C SER A 4 1.95 16.28 -1.55
N ASN A 5 2.48 16.29 -0.33
CA ASN A 5 1.75 16.73 0.86
C ASN A 5 1.83 18.25 1.11
N MET A 6 2.44 19.02 0.19
CA MET A 6 2.58 20.48 0.30
C MET A 6 1.71 21.23 -0.72
N HIS A 7 1.70 20.76 -1.96
CA HIS A 7 0.98 21.43 -3.03
C HIS A 7 -0.53 21.18 -2.88
N LEU A 8 -1.32 22.24 -2.88
CA LEU A 8 -2.78 22.27 -2.63
C LEU A 8 -3.23 22.01 -1.18
N PHE A 9 -2.32 21.62 -0.29
CA PHE A 9 -2.65 21.46 1.13
C PHE A 9 -2.04 22.58 1.98
N SER A 10 -2.89 23.54 2.37
CA SER A 10 -2.52 24.58 3.33
C SER A 10 -2.38 24.01 4.74
N ASP A 11 -1.82 24.79 5.67
CA ASP A 11 -1.80 24.42 7.11
C ASP A 11 -3.19 24.37 7.74
N ARG A 12 -4.23 24.88 7.05
CA ARG A 12 -5.63 24.79 7.47
C ARG A 12 -6.35 23.56 6.90
N THR A 13 -5.72 22.82 5.99
CA THR A 13 -6.32 21.62 5.42
C THR A 13 -6.48 20.57 6.53
N PRO A 14 -7.69 20.03 6.76
CA PRO A 14 -7.90 18.97 7.74
C PRO A 14 -6.97 17.78 7.48
N ALA A 15 -6.34 17.25 8.53
CA ALA A 15 -5.41 16.12 8.42
C ALA A 15 -6.08 14.88 7.78
N SER A 16 -7.37 14.69 8.06
CA SER A 16 -8.17 13.61 7.46
C SER A 16 -8.37 13.76 5.96
N HIS A 17 -8.67 14.98 5.50
CA HIS A 17 -8.79 15.27 4.08
C HIS A 17 -7.46 15.02 3.35
N MET A 18 -6.36 15.49 3.94
CA MET A 18 -5.02 15.27 3.38
C MET A 18 -4.68 13.78 3.32
N TRP A 19 -4.94 13.03 4.39
CA TRP A 19 -4.72 11.58 4.43
C TRP A 19 -5.50 10.88 3.31
N ARG A 20 -6.81 11.08 3.26
CA ARG A 20 -7.71 10.50 2.25
C ARG A 20 -7.26 10.85 0.83
N SER A 21 -6.93 12.11 0.58
CA SER A 21 -6.47 12.58 -0.72
C SER A 21 -5.16 11.91 -1.16
N LEU A 22 -4.19 11.77 -0.26
CA LEU A 22 -2.91 11.11 -0.56
C LEU A 22 -3.09 9.61 -0.79
N MET A 23 -3.93 8.94 0.01
CA MET A 23 -4.16 7.49 -0.08
C MET A 23 -5.09 7.08 -1.25
N ALA A 24 -5.85 8.02 -1.81
CA ALA A 24 -6.68 7.81 -2.99
C ALA A 24 -5.88 7.82 -4.30
N HIS A 25 -4.65 8.33 -4.29
CA HIS A 25 -3.85 8.49 -5.51
C HIS A 25 -3.63 7.18 -6.28
N THR A 26 -3.39 6.06 -5.58
CA THR A 26 -3.22 4.76 -6.25
C THR A 26 -4.50 4.26 -6.91
N VAL A 27 -5.67 4.64 -6.37
CA VAL A 27 -6.98 4.31 -6.97
C VAL A 27 -7.22 5.14 -8.23
N GLN A 28 -6.85 6.43 -8.23
CA GLN A 28 -6.89 7.27 -9.43
C GLN A 28 -6.03 6.67 -10.55
N TRP A 29 -4.80 6.28 -10.23
CA TRP A 29 -3.90 5.61 -11.19
C TRP A 29 -4.48 4.31 -11.71
N GLU A 30 -5.00 3.47 -10.82
CA GLU A 30 -5.52 2.16 -11.18
C GLU A 30 -6.76 2.21 -12.07
N ARG A 31 -7.69 3.13 -11.76
CA ARG A 31 -9.02 3.17 -12.39
C ARG A 31 -9.11 4.10 -13.59
N ALA A 32 -8.23 5.11 -13.69
CA ALA A 32 -8.32 6.14 -14.71
C ALA A 32 -6.97 6.39 -15.39
N ASP A 33 -5.98 6.97 -14.70
CA ASP A 33 -4.82 7.56 -15.38
C ASP A 33 -3.99 6.53 -16.18
N LEU A 34 -3.75 5.33 -15.63
CA LEU A 34 -2.99 4.30 -16.33
C LEU A 34 -3.81 3.63 -17.45
N PRO A 35 -5.08 3.21 -17.23
CA PRO A 35 -5.95 2.79 -18.31
C PRO A 35 -6.06 3.79 -19.46
N ASP A 36 -6.25 5.08 -19.17
CA ASP A 36 -6.36 6.14 -20.19
C ASP A 36 -5.07 6.30 -20.97
N LEU A 37 -3.91 6.24 -20.29
CA LEU A 37 -2.61 6.26 -20.96
C LEU A 37 -2.43 5.04 -21.88
N MET A 38 -2.92 3.87 -21.49
CA MET A 38 -2.87 2.66 -22.33
C MET A 38 -3.80 2.76 -23.53
N ALA A 39 -5.00 3.31 -23.35
CA ALA A 39 -5.94 3.57 -24.44
C ALA A 39 -5.33 4.56 -25.45
N LEU A 40 -4.74 5.66 -24.96
CA LEU A 40 -4.04 6.64 -25.79
C LEU A 40 -2.87 6.01 -26.57
N ASN A 41 -2.10 5.11 -25.94
CA ASN A 41 -1.06 4.38 -26.65
C ASN A 41 -1.61 3.53 -27.80
N GLN A 42 -2.74 2.83 -27.60
CA GLN A 42 -3.37 2.04 -28.67
C GLN A 42 -3.93 2.92 -29.79
N GLU A 43 -4.40 4.13 -29.49
CA GLU A 43 -4.84 5.08 -30.50
C GLU A 43 -3.67 5.56 -31.38
N ILE A 44 -2.55 5.94 -30.74
CA ILE A 44 -1.38 6.50 -31.45
C ILE A 44 -0.57 5.39 -32.15
N ARG A 45 -0.50 4.18 -31.56
CA ARG A 45 0.28 3.05 -32.07
C ARG A 45 -0.49 1.72 -31.95
N PRO A 46 -1.50 1.50 -32.79
CA PRO A 46 -2.32 0.30 -32.75
C PRO A 46 -1.50 -0.98 -32.85
N GLY A 47 -1.75 -1.94 -31.96
CA GLY A 47 -1.09 -3.25 -31.95
C GLY A 47 0.33 -3.25 -31.36
N SER A 48 0.86 -2.09 -30.98
CA SER A 48 2.12 -2.02 -30.24
C SER A 48 1.88 -2.22 -28.74
N ARG A 49 2.79 -2.93 -28.07
CA ARG A 49 2.84 -3.01 -26.60
C ARG A 49 3.93 -2.07 -26.11
N ILE A 50 3.52 -1.04 -25.36
CA ILE A 50 4.46 -0.20 -24.59
C ILE A 50 4.28 -0.56 -23.13
N ASP A 51 5.37 -0.97 -22.51
CA ASP A 51 5.43 -1.21 -21.08
C ASP A 51 5.64 0.11 -20.31
N ILE A 52 5.15 0.16 -19.09
CA ILE A 52 5.26 1.32 -18.19
C ILE A 52 6.41 1.08 -17.21
N GLY A 53 7.32 2.05 -17.14
CA GLY A 53 8.28 2.18 -16.05
C GLY A 53 7.87 3.30 -15.10
N VAL A 54 7.50 2.95 -13.87
CA VAL A 54 7.28 3.93 -12.80
C VAL A 54 8.62 4.23 -12.13
N THR A 55 9.39 5.15 -12.71
CA THR A 55 10.77 5.42 -12.28
C THR A 55 10.87 6.13 -10.93
N GLU A 56 9.77 6.68 -10.43
CA GLU A 56 9.68 7.31 -9.11
C GLU A 56 8.26 7.11 -8.53
N TRP A 57 8.18 6.72 -7.27
CA TRP A 57 6.94 6.69 -6.49
C TRP A 57 7.20 6.95 -5.00
N GLY A 58 6.20 7.54 -4.33
CA GLY A 58 6.23 7.91 -2.92
C GLY A 58 5.58 9.27 -2.67
N ILE A 59 5.20 9.53 -1.41
CA ILE A 59 4.65 10.85 -1.02
C ILE A 59 5.79 11.79 -0.62
N LEU A 60 5.91 12.92 -1.30
CA LEU A 60 6.95 13.92 -1.01
C LEU A 60 6.41 15.14 -0.25
N GLY A 61 7.29 15.77 0.53
CA GLY A 61 7.05 17.07 1.14
C GLY A 61 7.48 17.14 2.60
N ARG A 62 6.67 17.79 3.45
CA ARG A 62 6.98 18.04 4.85
C ARG A 62 6.95 16.76 5.68
N THR A 63 7.81 16.69 6.69
CA THR A 63 7.99 15.53 7.57
C THR A 63 6.93 15.41 8.67
N ASP A 64 6.23 16.50 8.99
CA ASP A 64 5.11 16.56 9.94
C ASP A 64 3.77 16.11 9.32
N ARG A 65 3.80 15.58 8.10
CA ARG A 65 2.68 15.07 7.31
C ARG A 65 3.05 13.70 6.73
N PRO A 66 2.09 12.88 6.24
CA PRO A 66 2.41 11.63 5.55
C PRO A 66 3.45 11.86 4.44
N GLN A 67 4.57 11.14 4.46
CA GLN A 67 5.62 11.21 3.44
C GLN A 67 6.50 9.95 3.48
N VAL A 68 7.31 9.73 2.43
CA VAL A 68 8.17 8.55 2.22
C VAL A 68 8.93 8.05 3.46
N GLY A 69 9.37 8.94 4.35
CA GLY A 69 10.13 8.58 5.56
C GLY A 69 9.33 8.20 6.81
N ASN A 70 8.00 8.19 6.78
CA ASN A 70 7.15 7.84 7.93
C ASN A 70 6.12 6.75 7.61
N LEU A 71 5.31 6.37 8.62
CA LEU A 71 4.25 5.36 8.47
C LEU A 71 3.33 5.68 7.29
N GLY A 72 2.94 6.93 7.07
CA GLY A 72 2.11 7.32 5.93
C GLY A 72 2.75 6.98 4.58
N GLY A 73 4.07 7.13 4.47
CA GLY A 73 4.84 6.64 3.33
C GLY A 73 4.80 5.11 3.19
N ALA A 74 4.92 4.37 4.28
CA ALA A 74 4.79 2.91 4.28
C ALA A 74 3.39 2.43 3.86
N ILE A 75 2.33 3.06 4.37
CA ILE A 75 0.95 2.74 3.96
C ILE A 75 0.77 3.01 2.46
N TYR A 76 1.23 4.17 1.98
CA TYR A 76 1.23 4.47 0.55
C TYR A 76 2.02 3.44 -0.26
N ALA A 77 3.18 3.00 0.22
CA ALA A 77 3.97 1.96 -0.43
C ALA A 77 3.18 0.65 -0.58
N GLY A 78 2.47 0.23 0.48
CA GLY A 78 1.60 -0.95 0.40
C GLY A 78 0.50 -0.79 -0.66
N LEU A 79 -0.18 0.36 -0.68
CA LEU A 79 -1.21 0.66 -1.69
C LEU A 79 -0.66 0.68 -3.12
N PHE A 80 0.52 1.28 -3.29
CA PHE A 80 1.17 1.38 -4.59
C PHE A 80 1.60 0.00 -5.09
N LEU A 81 2.20 -0.83 -4.22
CA LEU A 81 2.65 -2.16 -4.59
C LEU A 81 1.49 -3.11 -4.88
N ASN A 82 0.39 -3.00 -4.12
CA ASN A 82 -0.86 -3.71 -4.43
C ASN A 82 -1.37 -3.39 -5.85
N MET A 83 -1.49 -2.09 -6.17
CA MET A 83 -1.86 -1.64 -7.51
C MET A 83 -0.87 -2.15 -8.57
N ALA A 84 0.45 -2.03 -8.32
CA ALA A 84 1.47 -2.46 -9.28
C ALA A 84 1.41 -3.96 -9.56
N ILE A 85 1.12 -4.79 -8.56
CA ILE A 85 0.91 -6.24 -8.73
C ILE A 85 -0.33 -6.52 -9.58
N ARG A 86 -1.45 -5.80 -9.35
CA ARG A 86 -2.66 -5.95 -10.18
C ARG A 86 -2.44 -5.49 -11.62
N LEU A 87 -1.60 -4.49 -11.83
CA LEU A 87 -1.23 -3.93 -13.13
C LEU A 87 0.09 -4.50 -13.71
N LYS A 88 0.55 -5.65 -13.24
CA LYS A 88 1.84 -6.27 -13.63
C LYS A 88 2.00 -6.52 -15.14
N GLU A 89 0.90 -6.59 -15.87
CA GLU A 89 0.92 -6.73 -17.33
C GLU A 89 1.37 -5.45 -18.04
N TRP A 90 1.28 -4.29 -17.39
CA TRP A 90 1.68 -3.00 -17.94
C TRP A 90 2.89 -2.44 -17.22
N ILE A 91 2.94 -2.53 -15.89
CA ILE A 91 4.06 -2.01 -15.09
C ILE A 91 5.16 -3.06 -15.03
N ARG A 92 6.27 -2.83 -15.75
CA ARG A 92 7.42 -3.75 -15.78
C ARG A 92 8.52 -3.39 -14.79
N VAL A 93 8.59 -2.13 -14.40
CA VAL A 93 9.57 -1.66 -13.44
C VAL A 93 8.96 -0.54 -12.60
N ALA A 94 9.21 -0.59 -11.30
CA ALA A 94 8.81 0.46 -10.38
C ALA A 94 9.94 0.73 -9.38
N ASN A 95 10.42 1.98 -9.34
CA ASN A 95 11.54 2.39 -8.49
C ASN A 95 11.03 3.34 -7.42
N ALA A 96 11.20 2.95 -6.15
CA ALA A 96 10.93 3.83 -5.03
C ALA A 96 11.80 5.08 -5.15
N THR A 97 11.24 6.26 -4.87
CA THR A 97 11.99 7.51 -4.96
C THR A 97 13.18 7.49 -4.01
N ALA A 98 14.38 7.64 -4.58
CA ALA A 98 15.67 7.84 -3.91
C ALA A 98 16.05 6.83 -2.80
N ILE A 99 17.02 5.96 -3.13
CA ILE A 99 17.58 4.98 -2.19
C ILE A 99 18.25 5.64 -0.97
N PHE A 100 19.00 6.72 -1.17
CA PHE A 100 19.66 7.44 -0.08
C PHE A 100 18.97 8.78 0.19
N HIS A 101 18.68 9.07 1.46
CA HIS A 101 18.14 10.34 1.96
C HIS A 101 16.77 10.80 1.43
N GLY A 102 16.25 10.21 0.36
CA GLY A 102 14.96 10.59 -0.24
C GLY A 102 13.83 9.57 -0.06
N GLY A 103 14.01 8.54 0.77
CA GLY A 103 12.90 7.64 1.13
C GLY A 103 13.26 6.23 1.61
N CYS A 104 14.51 5.78 1.56
CA CYS A 104 14.83 4.40 1.96
C CYS A 104 15.88 4.34 3.08
N LEU A 105 17.15 4.53 2.76
CA LEU A 105 18.25 4.44 3.72
C LEU A 105 18.61 5.83 4.26
N ARG A 106 18.74 5.91 5.59
CA ARG A 106 19.10 7.11 6.34
C ARG A 106 20.43 6.89 7.07
N LYS A 107 21.20 7.97 7.18
CA LYS A 107 22.41 8.05 7.99
C LYS A 107 22.34 9.27 8.92
N ALA A 108 22.61 9.05 10.20
CA ALA A 108 22.80 10.13 11.18
C ALA A 108 24.02 9.80 12.05
N GLY A 109 25.09 10.59 11.91
CA GLY A 109 26.37 10.27 12.57
C GLY A 109 26.87 8.87 12.18
N PRO A 110 27.19 7.98 13.13
CA PRO A 110 27.60 6.60 12.86
C PRO A 110 26.43 5.63 12.59
N PHE A 111 25.18 6.07 12.77
CA PHE A 111 24.01 5.19 12.71
C PHE A 111 23.42 5.13 11.30
N LEU A 112 23.12 3.92 10.85
CA LEU A 112 22.31 3.63 9.67
C LEU A 112 20.96 3.08 10.11
N TYR A 113 19.89 3.54 9.48
CA TYR A 113 18.53 3.08 9.74
C TYR A 113 17.68 3.23 8.47
N TYR A 114 16.55 2.54 8.43
CA TYR A 114 15.67 2.53 7.27
C TYR A 114 14.39 3.30 7.54
N ASP A 115 13.92 4.02 6.53
CA ASP A 115 12.56 4.54 6.50
C ASP A 115 11.56 3.36 6.49
N PRO A 116 10.36 3.51 7.09
CA PRO A 116 9.43 2.39 7.25
C PRO A 116 9.01 1.70 5.94
N GLN A 117 9.00 2.41 4.81
CA GLN A 117 8.63 1.81 3.53
C GLN A 117 9.62 0.74 3.03
N VAL A 118 10.87 0.72 3.50
CA VAL A 118 11.85 -0.32 3.14
C VAL A 118 11.38 -1.69 3.62
N GLU A 119 10.87 -1.76 4.85
CA GLU A 119 10.32 -2.98 5.45
C GLU A 119 9.11 -3.47 4.63
N VAL A 120 8.27 -2.55 4.14
CA VAL A 120 7.15 -2.87 3.23
C VAL A 120 7.67 -3.45 1.92
N ILE A 121 8.61 -2.77 1.24
CA ILE A 121 9.19 -3.25 -0.02
C ILE A 121 9.80 -4.64 0.16
N GLN A 122 10.56 -4.86 1.23
CA GLN A 122 11.13 -6.17 1.57
C GLN A 122 10.05 -7.22 1.76
N ARG A 123 8.95 -6.89 2.46
CA ARG A 123 7.83 -7.81 2.68
C ARG A 123 7.20 -8.28 1.38
N TYR A 124 6.98 -7.37 0.44
CA TYR A 124 6.39 -7.66 -0.86
C TYR A 124 7.26 -8.55 -1.75
N THR A 125 8.56 -8.69 -1.47
CA THR A 125 9.42 -9.65 -2.18
C THR A 125 8.97 -11.11 -2.01
N ARG A 126 8.23 -11.42 -0.93
CA ARG A 126 7.64 -12.76 -0.69
C ARG A 126 6.61 -13.15 -1.75
N MET A 127 6.02 -12.18 -2.44
CA MET A 127 5.06 -12.39 -3.52
C MET A 127 5.72 -12.53 -4.90
N ALA A 128 7.05 -12.36 -5.01
CA ALA A 128 7.74 -12.33 -6.29
C ALA A 128 7.61 -13.66 -7.05
N GLY A 129 7.27 -13.57 -8.34
CA GLY A 129 7.11 -14.72 -9.22
C GLY A 129 5.86 -15.58 -8.94
N GLY A 130 5.00 -15.18 -8.00
CA GLY A 130 3.77 -15.91 -7.69
C GLY A 130 2.60 -15.62 -8.63
N GLU A 131 1.56 -16.44 -8.49
CA GLU A 131 0.27 -16.29 -9.17
C GLU A 131 -0.62 -15.33 -8.39
N LEU A 132 -1.08 -14.25 -9.05
CA LEU A 132 -2.04 -13.33 -8.45
C LEU A 132 -3.41 -14.01 -8.33
N LEU A 133 -3.95 -14.06 -7.12
CA LEU A 133 -5.29 -14.56 -6.86
C LEU A 133 -6.31 -13.42 -6.94
N PRO A 134 -7.54 -13.67 -7.45
CA PRO A 134 -8.59 -12.67 -7.48
C PRO A 134 -9.05 -12.35 -6.06
N VAL A 135 -9.06 -11.06 -5.71
CA VAL A 135 -9.55 -10.55 -4.43
C VAL A 135 -10.61 -9.50 -4.70
N THR A 136 -11.76 -9.62 -4.03
CA THR A 136 -12.85 -8.63 -4.10
C THR A 136 -13.09 -8.05 -2.71
N TYR A 137 -13.15 -6.73 -2.61
CA TYR A 137 -13.55 -6.05 -1.40
C TYR A 137 -15.03 -5.65 -1.46
N GLN A 138 -15.77 -5.93 -0.39
CA GLN A 138 -17.13 -5.44 -0.18
C GLN A 138 -17.16 -4.73 1.16
N GLY A 139 -17.41 -3.42 1.14
CA GLY A 139 -17.43 -2.61 2.35
C GLY A 139 -17.47 -1.13 2.03
N ALA A 140 -17.29 -0.31 3.07
CA ALA A 140 -17.35 1.13 2.95
C ALA A 140 -16.18 1.71 2.15
N GLY A 141 -16.42 2.87 1.56
CA GLY A 141 -15.42 3.72 0.94
C GLY A 141 -15.65 5.18 1.29
N TYR A 142 -14.90 6.05 0.62
CA TYR A 142 -15.06 7.49 0.71
C TYR A 142 -14.78 8.14 -0.64
N ASP A 143 -15.32 9.34 -0.81
CA ASP A 143 -14.99 10.19 -1.95
C ASP A 143 -13.92 11.20 -1.57
N VAL A 144 -13.10 11.56 -2.55
CA VAL A 144 -12.18 12.69 -2.49
C VAL A 144 -12.67 13.75 -3.48
N GLY A 145 -12.83 14.98 -2.99
CA GLY A 145 -12.96 16.20 -3.81
C GLY A 145 -11.95 17.24 -3.33
N ASP A 146 -11.42 18.07 -4.24
CA ASP A 146 -10.35 19.03 -3.95
C ASP A 146 -9.12 18.37 -3.29
N GLY A 147 -8.73 17.22 -3.84
CA GLY A 147 -7.62 16.40 -3.36
C GLY A 147 -6.24 16.87 -3.82
N ALA A 148 -5.28 15.94 -3.80
CA ALA A 148 -3.93 16.21 -4.30
C ALA A 148 -3.97 16.51 -5.80
N ARG A 149 -2.98 17.22 -6.34
CA ARG A 149 -2.93 17.57 -7.77
C ARG A 149 -3.06 16.36 -8.70
N THR A 150 -2.54 15.22 -8.28
CA THR A 150 -2.53 13.97 -9.05
C THR A 150 -3.73 13.08 -8.77
N ALA A 151 -4.61 13.48 -7.84
CA ALA A 151 -5.85 12.82 -7.50
C ALA A 151 -6.87 13.87 -7.00
N PRO A 152 -7.27 14.82 -7.85
CA PRO A 152 -8.05 15.99 -7.43
C PRO A 152 -9.49 15.61 -7.06
N SER A 153 -10.06 14.62 -7.74
CA SER A 153 -11.33 14.04 -7.35
C SER A 153 -11.33 12.55 -7.67
N VAL A 154 -11.59 11.72 -6.65
CA VAL A 154 -11.59 10.26 -6.77
C VAL A 154 -12.81 9.74 -6.04
N PRO A 155 -13.84 9.23 -6.76
CA PRO A 155 -15.01 8.65 -6.12
C PRO A 155 -14.74 7.21 -5.66
N ASP A 156 -15.53 6.75 -4.70
CA ASP A 156 -15.63 5.35 -4.27
C ASP A 156 -14.27 4.72 -3.92
N VAL A 157 -13.41 5.45 -3.20
CA VAL A 157 -12.11 4.97 -2.72
C VAL A 157 -12.36 3.97 -1.59
N PRO A 158 -12.01 2.69 -1.73
CA PRO A 158 -12.27 1.71 -0.70
C PRO A 158 -11.37 1.97 0.52
N PHE A 159 -11.92 1.82 1.72
CA PHE A 159 -11.12 1.96 2.94
C PHE A 159 -10.07 0.86 3.09
N VAL A 160 -10.25 -0.27 2.41
CA VAL A 160 -9.32 -1.39 2.43
C VAL A 160 -8.86 -1.68 1.01
N ASP A 161 -7.57 -1.94 0.85
CA ASP A 161 -7.02 -2.50 -0.38
C ASP A 161 -6.28 -3.79 -0.06
N ALA A 162 -6.37 -4.78 -0.95
CA ALA A 162 -5.72 -6.06 -0.73
C ALA A 162 -5.27 -6.74 -2.02
N VAL A 163 -4.20 -7.52 -1.90
CA VAL A 163 -3.77 -8.49 -2.92
C VAL A 163 -3.42 -9.80 -2.23
N ALA A 164 -3.67 -10.90 -2.92
CA ALA A 164 -3.24 -12.23 -2.49
C ALA A 164 -2.47 -12.89 -3.64
N VAL A 165 -1.36 -13.52 -3.31
CA VAL A 165 -0.49 -14.19 -4.28
C VAL A 165 -0.20 -15.59 -3.79
N ARG A 166 -0.42 -16.58 -4.66
CA ARG A 166 0.04 -17.95 -4.47
C ARG A 166 1.48 -18.05 -4.93
N THR A 167 2.38 -18.39 -4.03
CA THR A 167 3.80 -18.54 -4.32
C THR A 167 4.08 -19.85 -5.07
N SER A 168 5.29 -20.01 -5.59
CA SER A 168 5.72 -21.25 -6.25
C SER A 168 5.71 -22.48 -5.34
N THR A 169 5.77 -22.30 -4.01
CA THR A 169 5.65 -23.39 -3.03
C THR A 169 4.19 -23.77 -2.74
N GLY A 170 3.22 -23.03 -3.27
CA GLY A 170 1.80 -23.22 -3.02
C GLY A 170 1.26 -22.46 -1.82
N ALA A 171 2.11 -21.80 -1.03
CA ALA A 171 1.69 -20.90 0.05
C ALA A 171 0.94 -19.69 -0.50
N VAL A 172 0.05 -19.10 0.30
CA VAL A 172 -0.67 -17.88 -0.06
C VAL A 172 -0.18 -16.76 0.83
N GLU A 173 0.36 -15.70 0.23
CA GLU A 173 0.73 -14.44 0.89
C GLU A 173 -0.37 -13.42 0.59
N MET A 174 -0.87 -12.71 1.59
CA MET A 174 -1.87 -11.66 1.42
C MET A 174 -1.45 -10.40 2.16
N ALA A 175 -1.48 -9.28 1.45
CA ALA A 175 -1.32 -7.95 2.02
C ALA A 175 -2.68 -7.26 2.06
N ILE A 176 -3.06 -6.77 3.23
CA ILE A 176 -4.28 -5.98 3.46
C ILE A 176 -3.84 -4.62 3.99
N VAL A 177 -4.18 -3.56 3.28
CA VAL A 177 -3.79 -2.20 3.62
C VAL A 177 -5.02 -1.40 4.02
N SER A 178 -4.96 -0.79 5.21
CA SER A 178 -6.03 -0.01 5.81
C SER A 178 -5.83 1.48 5.59
N ARG A 179 -6.80 2.11 4.95
CA ARG A 179 -6.92 3.57 4.84
C ARG A 179 -7.72 4.18 5.99
N TYR A 180 -8.29 3.37 6.90
CA TYR A 180 -8.96 3.90 8.10
C TYR A 180 -7.98 4.72 8.93
N GLU A 181 -8.42 5.87 9.42
CA GLU A 181 -7.56 6.83 10.11
C GLU A 181 -7.43 6.55 11.61
N VAL A 182 -8.51 6.07 12.22
CA VAL A 182 -8.65 5.97 13.68
C VAL A 182 -9.27 4.64 14.10
N GLU A 183 -10.20 4.11 13.32
CA GLU A 183 -10.99 2.95 13.71
C GLU A 183 -10.30 1.64 13.32
N THR A 184 -10.31 0.69 14.25
CA THR A 184 -10.06 -0.72 13.95
C THR A 184 -11.35 -1.31 13.41
N VAL A 185 -11.26 -2.04 12.30
CA VAL A 185 -12.41 -2.73 11.71
C VAL A 185 -12.18 -4.22 11.63
N THR A 186 -13.23 -5.02 11.78
CA THR A 186 -13.15 -6.46 11.57
C THR A 186 -13.56 -6.79 10.14
N LEU A 187 -12.67 -7.44 9.38
CA LEU A 187 -12.97 -7.98 8.07
C LEU A 187 -13.26 -9.47 8.17
N ALA A 188 -14.27 -9.94 7.44
CA ALA A 188 -14.47 -11.35 7.15
C ALA A 188 -13.78 -11.68 5.82
N LEU A 189 -12.75 -12.51 5.88
CA LEU A 189 -12.07 -13.04 4.69
C LEU A 189 -12.69 -14.40 4.36
N GLU A 190 -13.13 -14.55 3.12
CA GLU A 190 -13.77 -15.77 2.64
C GLU A 190 -13.06 -16.29 1.39
N ASN A 191 -12.74 -17.59 1.37
CA ASN A 191 -12.33 -18.25 0.14
C ASN A 191 -13.54 -18.88 -0.56
N ARG A 192 -13.97 -18.29 -1.67
CA ARG A 192 -15.10 -18.82 -2.47
C ARG A 192 -14.79 -20.17 -3.14
N GLY A 193 -13.51 -20.52 -3.29
CA GLY A 193 -13.06 -21.78 -3.86
C GLY A 193 -12.95 -22.94 -2.87
N GLY A 194 -13.31 -22.76 -1.59
CA GLY A 194 -13.27 -23.81 -0.58
C GLY A 194 -12.53 -23.38 0.69
N ALA A 195 -11.91 -24.34 1.40
CA ALA A 195 -11.18 -24.04 2.62
C ALA A 195 -10.00 -23.08 2.35
N LEU A 196 -9.81 -22.10 3.24
CA LEU A 196 -8.51 -21.47 3.41
C LEU A 196 -7.59 -22.56 3.98
N GLY A 197 -6.34 -22.64 3.52
CA GLY A 197 -5.35 -23.56 4.10
C GLY A 197 -5.12 -23.27 5.59
N THR A 198 -4.07 -23.84 6.17
CA THR A 198 -3.72 -23.49 7.56
C THR A 198 -3.08 -22.10 7.59
N LEU A 199 -3.70 -21.15 8.30
CA LEU A 199 -3.07 -19.85 8.53
C LEU A 199 -1.82 -20.05 9.38
N ALA A 200 -0.67 -19.68 8.82
CA ALA A 200 0.65 -19.90 9.42
C ALA A 200 1.18 -18.65 10.14
N SER A 201 0.90 -17.45 9.63
CA SER A 201 1.30 -16.20 10.30
C SER A 201 0.33 -15.05 10.05
N CYS A 202 0.33 -14.12 11.01
CA CYS A 202 -0.33 -12.82 10.95
C CYS A 202 0.66 -11.78 11.47
N GLU A 203 0.97 -10.78 10.67
CA GLU A 203 1.91 -9.72 11.03
C GLU A 203 1.28 -8.37 10.72
N VAL A 204 1.51 -7.35 11.55
CA VAL A 204 0.93 -6.02 11.35
C VAL A 204 2.00 -4.94 11.49
N MET A 205 2.03 -4.02 10.53
CA MET A 205 2.73 -2.74 10.64
C MET A 205 1.71 -1.64 10.88
N THR A 206 1.83 -0.90 11.99
CA THR A 206 1.02 0.29 12.32
C THR A 206 1.77 1.15 13.35
N ALA A 207 1.24 2.33 13.67
CA ALA A 207 1.69 3.18 14.78
C ALA A 207 0.56 4.11 15.27
N ASP A 208 0.81 4.80 16.39
CA ASP A 208 -0.11 5.78 17.00
C ASP A 208 -0.38 7.02 16.12
N GLY A 209 0.41 7.26 15.06
CA GLY A 209 0.19 8.34 14.11
C GLY A 209 0.85 8.13 12.75
N PRO A 210 0.34 8.76 11.68
CA PRO A 210 0.85 8.57 10.32
C PRO A 210 2.25 9.16 10.12
N THR A 211 2.71 10.02 11.02
CA THR A 211 4.01 10.70 10.92
C THR A 211 5.12 10.00 11.69
N ARG A 212 4.83 8.85 12.33
CA ARG A 212 5.86 8.07 13.02
C ARG A 212 6.93 7.57 12.07
N THR A 213 8.20 7.72 12.48
CA THR A 213 9.39 7.35 11.72
C THR A 213 10.24 6.37 12.53
N ASN A 214 11.13 5.67 11.85
CA ASN A 214 12.32 5.11 12.51
C ASN A 214 13.33 6.23 12.78
N THR A 215 14.14 6.08 13.81
CA THR A 215 15.18 7.06 14.18
C THR A 215 16.50 6.36 14.46
N PRO A 216 17.63 7.09 14.52
CA PRO A 216 18.92 6.49 14.89
C PRO A 216 18.91 5.77 16.25
N LEU A 217 18.11 6.26 17.20
CA LEU A 217 18.00 5.70 18.55
C LEU A 217 16.91 4.63 18.68
N ALA A 218 15.99 4.58 17.72
CA ALA A 218 14.92 3.60 17.62
C ALA A 218 14.72 3.19 16.15
N PRO A 219 15.65 2.38 15.58
CA PRO A 219 15.68 2.09 14.13
C PRO A 219 14.56 1.15 13.67
N HIS A 220 13.83 0.53 14.59
CA HIS A 220 12.75 -0.42 14.34
C HIS A 220 11.42 0.00 15.00
N GLN A 221 11.20 1.31 15.15
CA GLN A 221 9.98 1.84 15.77
C GLN A 221 8.71 1.56 14.95
N VAL A 222 8.83 1.55 13.62
CA VAL A 222 7.75 1.24 12.68
C VAL A 222 8.22 0.07 11.81
N THR A 223 7.77 -1.13 12.17
CA THR A 223 8.06 -2.40 11.50
C THR A 223 6.83 -3.31 11.55
N PHE A 224 6.88 -4.45 10.87
CA PHE A 224 5.88 -5.51 11.09
C PHE A 224 6.14 -6.20 12.42
N ILE A 225 5.06 -6.45 13.15
CA ILE A 225 5.08 -7.15 14.44
C ILE A 225 4.13 -8.34 14.33
N ASP A 226 4.59 -9.51 14.77
CA ASP A 226 3.77 -10.71 14.86
C ASP A 226 2.51 -10.46 15.70
N GLN A 227 1.39 -10.96 15.21
CA GLN A 227 0.11 -10.94 15.91
C GLN A 227 -0.36 -12.37 16.18
N PRO A 228 -1.18 -12.57 17.22
CA PRO A 228 -1.92 -13.81 17.36
C PRO A 228 -2.71 -14.15 16.09
N LEU A 229 -2.78 -15.44 15.75
CA LEU A 229 -3.55 -15.87 14.59
C LEU A 229 -5.03 -15.53 14.80
N PRO A 230 -5.67 -14.81 13.86
CA PRO A 230 -7.10 -14.55 13.91
C PRO A 230 -7.91 -15.86 13.89
N PRO A 231 -9.10 -15.87 14.49
CA PRO A 231 -9.95 -17.05 14.51
C PRO A 231 -10.44 -17.43 13.11
N GLN A 232 -10.26 -18.70 12.74
CA GLN A 232 -10.72 -19.29 11.48
C GLN A 232 -11.89 -20.24 11.75
N GLU A 233 -13.03 -19.98 11.12
CA GLU A 233 -14.25 -20.78 11.18
C GLU A 233 -14.54 -21.35 9.78
N GLY A 234 -14.08 -22.59 9.53
CA GLY A 234 -14.21 -23.23 8.23
C GLY A 234 -13.47 -22.46 7.12
N SER A 235 -14.21 -21.90 6.16
CA SER A 235 -13.67 -21.09 5.05
C SER A 235 -13.61 -19.59 5.35
N ARG A 236 -13.99 -19.17 6.56
CA ARG A 236 -14.02 -17.77 6.98
C ARG A 236 -12.93 -17.48 8.00
N LEU A 237 -12.28 -16.34 7.86
CA LEU A 237 -11.31 -15.82 8.81
C LEU A 237 -11.73 -14.39 9.21
N HIS A 238 -11.87 -14.14 10.51
CA HIS A 238 -12.21 -12.81 11.02
C HIS A 238 -10.95 -12.09 11.48
N VAL A 239 -10.54 -11.05 10.74
CA VAL A 239 -9.29 -10.33 10.99
C VAL A 239 -9.59 -8.91 11.44
N ALA A 240 -9.07 -8.56 12.62
CA ALA A 240 -9.05 -7.17 13.07
C ALA A 240 -7.97 -6.40 12.31
N ILE A 241 -8.39 -5.34 11.62
CA ILE A 241 -7.54 -4.47 10.82
C ILE A 241 -7.42 -3.14 11.54
N ALA A 242 -6.22 -2.86 12.04
CA ALA A 242 -5.90 -1.59 12.69
C ALA A 242 -6.07 -0.40 11.73
N PRO A 243 -6.26 0.83 12.26
CA PRO A 243 -6.15 2.01 11.44
C PRO A 243 -4.73 2.17 10.88
N ARG A 244 -4.61 2.74 9.68
CA ARG A 244 -3.34 3.11 9.04
C ARG A 244 -2.32 1.98 9.12
N SER A 245 -2.72 0.80 8.68
CA SER A 245 -1.95 -0.41 8.87
C SER A 245 -1.74 -1.19 7.58
N ILE A 246 -0.74 -2.06 7.62
CA ILE A 246 -0.60 -3.16 6.67
C ILE A 246 -0.65 -4.44 7.50
N THR A 247 -1.67 -5.25 7.25
CA THR A 247 -1.79 -6.60 7.80
C THR A 247 -1.31 -7.59 6.75
N TRP A 248 -0.37 -8.45 7.13
CA TRP A 248 0.21 -9.48 6.30
C TRP A 248 -0.23 -10.84 6.83
N LEU A 249 -0.86 -11.64 5.97
CA LEU A 249 -1.35 -12.97 6.31
C LEU A 249 -0.68 -14.00 5.40
N ARG A 250 -0.29 -15.13 5.98
CA ARG A 250 0.29 -16.24 5.22
C ARG A 250 -0.43 -17.53 5.54
N TRP A 251 -0.84 -18.24 4.51
CA TRP A 251 -1.34 -19.62 4.61
C TRP A 251 -0.35 -20.59 4.01
N GLU A 252 -0.19 -21.73 4.67
CA GLU A 252 0.51 -22.88 4.12
C GLU A 252 -0.46 -23.82 3.40
N LYS A 253 0.10 -24.66 2.54
CA LYS A 253 -0.65 -25.65 1.76
C LYS A 253 -1.18 -26.77 2.64
#